data_AF-A0A948SVR1-F1
#
_entry.id   AF-A0A948SVR1-F1
#
_cell.length_a   1.000
_cell.length_b   1.000
_cell.length_c   1.000
_cell.angle_alpha   90.00
_cell.angle_beta   90.00
_cell.angle_gamma   90.00
#
_symmetry.space_group_name_H-M   'P 1'
#
loop_
_entity.id
_entity.type
_entity.pdbx_description
1 polymer ?
#
loop_
_entity_poly.entity_id
_entity_poly.type
_entity_poly.pdbx_seq_one_letter_code
_entity_poly.pdbx_strand_id
1 'polypeptide(L)' 'MSDWNPLDPDAESVHYDLGAWNLDQRAAVAEVFAEAEIPHAWVGDEVVVPAELEEVADVLLDRLEQEFGVDGA' A
#
# COMPACT_ATOMS: atom_id res chain seq x y z
N MET A 1 -5.72 1.47 16.63
CA MET A 1 -4.50 1.99 16.00
C MET A 1 -3.46 0.90 16.16
N SER A 2 -3.17 0.14 15.10
CA SER A 2 -2.25 -0.99 15.16
C SER A 2 -0.89 -0.56 15.71
N ASP A 3 -0.30 -1.42 16.53
CA ASP A 3 1.04 -1.29 17.11
C ASP A 3 2.14 -1.60 16.07
N TRP A 4 1.80 -1.59 14.78
CA TRP A 4 2.73 -1.90 13.70
C TRP A 4 3.67 -0.72 13.47
N ASN A 5 4.98 -1.00 13.49
CA ASN A 5 6.02 -0.03 13.25
C ASN A 5 6.79 -0.42 11.98
N PRO A 6 6.75 0.37 10.89
CA PRO A 6 7.46 0.07 9.64
C PRO A 6 8.99 0.09 9.77
N LEU A 7 9.53 0.58 10.90
CA LEU A 7 10.96 0.61 11.18
C LEU A 7 11.41 -0.53 12.09
N ASP A 8 10.47 -1.36 12.57
CA ASP A 8 10.78 -2.50 13.42
C ASP A 8 11.20 -3.71 12.55
N PRO A 9 12.42 -4.24 12.73
CA PRO A 9 12.92 -5.33 11.89
C PRO A 9 12.25 -6.69 12.19
N ASP A 10 11.56 -6.82 13.33
CA ASP A 10 10.80 -8.01 13.70
C ASP A 10 9.33 -7.92 13.24
N ALA A 11 8.87 -6.75 12.76
CA ALA A 11 7.55 -6.56 12.19
C ALA A 11 7.51 -6.97 10.71
N GLU A 12 6.88 -8.11 10.42
CA GLU A 12 6.72 -8.62 9.07
C GLU A 12 5.89 -7.65 8.21
N SER A 13 6.50 -7.18 7.12
CA SER A 13 5.97 -6.10 6.29
C SER A 13 6.12 -6.45 4.81
N VAL A 14 5.13 -6.04 4.02
CA VAL A 14 5.08 -6.25 2.58
C VAL A 14 5.24 -4.91 1.88
N HIS A 15 6.00 -4.90 0.80
CA HIS A 15 6.35 -3.72 0.02
C HIS A 15 5.73 -3.84 -1.37
N TYR A 16 5.01 -2.81 -1.79
CA TYR A 16 4.42 -2.71 -3.12
C TYR A 16 5.09 -1.58 -3.89
N ASP A 17 5.69 -1.92 -5.03
CA ASP A 17 6.25 -0.94 -5.96
C ASP A 17 5.13 -0.25 -6.74
N LEU A 18 5.01 1.06 -6.54
CA LEU A 18 4.10 1.92 -7.29
C LEU A 18 4.88 2.93 -8.14
N GLY A 19 6.10 2.55 -8.59
CA GLY A 19 6.96 3.40 -9.40
C GLY A 19 6.38 3.71 -10.79
N ALA A 20 5.52 2.82 -11.31
CA ALA A 20 4.76 3.04 -12.53
C ALA A 20 3.59 4.04 -12.35
N TRP A 21 3.21 4.36 -11.10
CA TRP A 21 2.05 5.17 -10.78
C TRP A 21 2.44 6.64 -10.59
N ASN A 22 1.62 7.53 -11.12
CA ASN A 22 1.80 8.96 -10.92
C ASN A 22 1.35 9.39 -9.51
N LEU A 23 1.65 10.64 -9.15
CA LEU A 23 1.44 11.14 -7.79
C LEU A 23 -0.04 11.11 -7.37
N ASP A 24 -0.95 11.43 -8.30
CA ASP A 24 -2.39 11.42 -8.05
C ASP A 24 -2.90 9.99 -7.77
N GLN A 25 -2.42 9.00 -8.53
CA GLN A 25 -2.75 7.59 -8.30
C GLN A 25 -2.21 7.10 -6.95
N ARG A 26 -0.98 7.45 -6.58
CA ARG A 26 -0.41 7.11 -5.26
C ARG A 26 -1.14 7.81 -4.11
N ALA A 27 -1.61 9.04 -4.32
CA ALA A 27 -2.46 9.72 -3.34
C ALA A 27 -3.77 8.96 -3.11
N ALA A 28 -4.40 8.45 -4.17
CA ALA A 28 -5.61 7.64 -4.06
C ALA A 28 -5.37 6.33 -3.29
N VAL A 29 -4.21 5.67 -3.45
CA VAL A 29 -3.83 4.50 -2.63
C VAL A 29 -3.80 4.87 -1.15
N ALA A 30 -3.15 5.99 -0.79
CA ALA A 30 -3.06 6.44 0.59
C ALA A 30 -4.44 6.76 1.19
N GLU A 31 -5.34 7.36 0.41
CA GLU A 31 -6.72 7.62 0.84
C GLU A 31 -7.48 6.31 1.09
N VAL A 32 -7.45 5.38 0.13
CA VAL A 32 -8.14 4.09 0.24
C VAL A 32 -7.63 3.26 1.42
N PHE A 33 -6.31 3.26 1.65
CA PHE A 33 -5.74 2.55 2.80
C PHE A 33 -6.12 3.20 4.13
N ALA A 34 -6.16 4.54 4.19
CA ALA A 34 -6.63 5.25 5.38
C ALA A 34 -8.12 4.99 5.67
N GLU A 35 -8.96 4.97 4.63
CA GLU A 35 -10.40 4.64 4.73
C GLU A 35 -10.64 3.19 5.18
N ALA A 36 -9.78 2.26 4.74
CA ALA A 36 -9.81 0.86 5.14
C ALA A 36 -9.12 0.59 6.50
N GLU A 37 -8.65 1.63 7.18
CA GLU A 37 -7.90 1.55 8.45
C GLU A 37 -6.64 0.68 8.37
N ILE A 38 -6.00 0.62 7.20
CA ILE A 38 -4.77 -0.12 6.95
C ILE A 38 -3.57 0.76 7.36
N PRO A 39 -2.78 0.34 8.37
CA PRO A 39 -1.51 0.97 8.70
C PRO A 39 -0.59 0.85 7.50
N HIS A 40 -0.09 1.98 7.00
CA HIS A 40 0.81 2.01 5.86
C HIS A 40 1.89 3.08 6.02
N ALA A 41 3.01 2.87 5.35
CA ALA A 41 4.12 3.80 5.27
C ALA A 41 4.60 3.91 3.82
N TRP A 42 5.28 5.01 3.50
CA TRP A 42 5.84 5.24 2.16
C TRP A 42 7.36 5.27 2.21
N VAL A 43 8.00 4.52 1.30
CA VAL A 43 9.45 4.49 1.11
C VAL A 43 9.73 4.81 -0.36
N GLY A 44 9.98 6.09 -0.66
CA GLY A 44 10.13 6.53 -2.04
C GLY A 44 8.83 6.38 -2.84
N ASP A 45 8.81 5.47 -3.81
CA ASP A 45 7.65 5.13 -4.64
C ASP A 45 6.88 3.91 -4.12
N GLU A 46 7.38 3.26 -3.09
CA GLU A 46 6.83 2.03 -2.55
C GLU A 46 5.92 2.30 -1.36
N VAL A 47 4.79 1.59 -1.29
CA VAL A 47 3.95 1.55 -0.09
C VAL A 47 4.22 0.27 0.70
N VAL A 48 4.39 0.43 2.00
CA VAL A 48 4.71 -0.65 2.94
C VAL A 48 3.53 -0.85 3.87
N VAL A 49 3.09 -2.09 4.05
CA VAL A 49 1.98 -2.49 4.91
C VAL A 49 2.40 -3.69 5.78
N PRO A 50 1.73 -3.95 6.93
CA PRO A 50 1.96 -5.18 7.67
C PRO A 50 1.53 -6.40 6.85
N ALA A 51 2.31 -7.49 6.93
CA ALA A 51 2.02 -8.72 6.19
C ALA A 51 0.67 -9.35 6.56
N GLU A 52 0.19 -9.14 7.78
CA GLU A 52 -1.14 -9.59 8.20
C GLU A 52 -2.31 -8.95 7.41
N LEU A 53 -2.06 -7.83 6.74
CA LEU A 53 -3.03 -7.10 5.91
C LEU A 53 -2.70 -7.16 4.41
N GLU A 54 -1.72 -7.98 4.01
CA GLU A 54 -1.32 -8.17 2.61
C GLU A 54 -2.53 -8.49 1.73
N GLU A 55 -3.36 -9.47 2.12
CA GLU A 55 -4.55 -9.86 1.34
C GLU A 55 -5.54 -8.70 1.14
N VAL A 56 -5.65 -7.79 2.11
CA VAL A 56 -6.55 -6.64 2.01
C VAL A 56 -5.91 -5.55 1.14
N ALA A 57 -4.61 -5.30 1.33
CA ALA A 57 -3.85 -4.35 0.52
C ALA A 57 -3.85 -4.76 -0.96
N ASP A 58 -3.62 -6.04 -1.27
CA ASP A 58 -3.69 -6.61 -2.62
C ASP A 58 -5.04 -6.31 -3.27
N VAL A 59 -6.15 -6.66 -2.62
CA VAL A 59 -7.49 -6.46 -3.17
C VAL A 59 -7.78 -4.97 -3.47
N LEU A 60 -7.27 -4.06 -2.66
CA LEU A 60 -7.45 -2.63 -2.85
C LEU A 60 -6.55 -2.08 -3.97
N LEU A 61 -5.31 -2.54 -4.04
CA LEU A 61 -4.38 -2.19 -5.12
C LEU A 61 -4.89 -2.72 -6.46
N ASP A 62 -5.26 -3.99 -6.57
CA ASP A 62 -5.84 -4.61 -7.77
C ASP A 62 -7.09 -3.86 -8.28
N ARG A 63 -7.90 -3.36 -7.34
CA ARG A 63 -9.07 -2.53 -7.68
C ARG A 63 -8.65 -1.20 -8.29
N LEU A 64 -7.67 -0.54 -7.68
CA LEU A 64 -7.15 0.75 -8.15
C LEU A 64 -6.41 0.60 -9.49
N GLU A 65 -5.65 -0.49 -9.67
CA GLU A 65 -5.00 -0.86 -10.94
C GLU A 65 -6.01 -0.92 -12.09
N GLN A 66 -7.11 -1.63 -11.87
CA GLN A 66 -8.19 -1.73 -12.85
C GLN A 66 -8.90 -0.39 -13.11
N GLU A 67 -9.05 0.45 -12.09
CA GLU A 67 -9.65 1.79 -12.24
C GLU A 67 -8.75 2.74 -13.04
N PHE A 68 -7.44 2.67 -12.79
CA PHE A 68 -6.43 3.51 -13.42
C PHE A 68 -5.92 2.97 -14.76
N GLY A 69 -6.17 1.70 -15.06
CA GLY A 69 -5.64 1.03 -16.24
C GLY A 69 -4.12 0.91 -16.21
N VAL A 70 -3.54 0.70 -15.03
CA VAL A 70 -2.11 0.45 -14.82
C VAL A 70 -1.94 -1.03 -14.45
N ASP A 71 -1.01 -1.71 -15.10
CA ASP A 71 -0.60 -3.07 -14.71
C ASP A 71 0.53 -2.94 -13.67
N GLY A 72 0.37 -3.53 -12.49
CA GLY A 72 1.44 -3.75 -11.52
C GLY A 72 2.59 -4.49 -12.18
N ALA A 73 3.78 -3.89 -12.11
CA ALA A 73 4.96 -4.32 -12.87
C ALA A 73 5.61 -5.59 -12.31
#